data_AF-F8PK29-F1
#
_entry.id   AF-F8PK29-F1
#
_cell.length_a   1.000
_cell.length_b   1.000
_cell.length_c   1.000
_cell.angle_alpha   90.00
_cell.angle_beta   90.00
_cell.angle_gamma   90.00
#
_symmetry.space_group_name_H-M   'P 1'
#
loop_
_entity.id
_entity.type
_entity.pdbx_description
1 polymer ?
#
loop_
_entity_poly.entity_id
_entity_poly.type
_entity_poly.pdbx_seq_one_letter_code
_entity_poly.pdbx_strand_id
1 'polypeptide(L)'
;MSVSKAHRDSCAQSKLNQQICKQPFSTYTDKKFNAAFILNAMSDDEDNPDYRPTSDEVRTFISRAPDYWSEILQTIYDNLEKIPDPKPSKEKAMTLHVHGPIINNYPLPFTKLLKHWLCAWQIKPKLLALAEYSNILGSSRLAYSGTAWGDEENPIDDGLNGVVHRKQKQSAKDGDKIFIRIERVPKEDISTKAQNSLDEILGKTH
;
A
#
# COMPACT_ATOMS: atom_id res chain seq x y z
N MET A 1 -16.98 -8.54 21.79
CA MET A 1 -17.52 -7.18 21.58
C MET A 1 -16.74 -6.53 20.44
N SER A 2 -17.40 -5.87 19.49
CA SER A 2 -16.68 -5.23 18.38
C SER A 2 -15.94 -3.99 18.86
N VAL A 3 -14.63 -3.95 18.65
CA VAL A 3 -13.78 -2.81 19.01
C VAL A 3 -14.14 -1.60 18.14
N SER A 4 -14.20 -0.39 18.73
CA SER A 4 -14.53 0.82 18.00
C SER A 4 -13.45 1.15 16.95
N LYS A 5 -13.84 1.79 15.84
CA LYS A 5 -12.90 2.20 14.79
C LYS A 5 -11.82 3.13 15.34
N ALA A 6 -12.20 4.11 16.17
CA ALA A 6 -11.27 5.06 16.78
C ALA A 6 -10.20 4.37 17.65
N HIS A 7 -10.57 3.30 18.36
CA HIS A 7 -9.60 2.52 19.15
C HIS A 7 -8.60 1.79 18.24
N ARG A 8 -9.08 1.14 17.17
CA ARG A 8 -8.22 0.48 16.19
C ARG A 8 -7.25 1.47 15.53
N ASP A 9 -7.75 2.62 15.10
CA ASP A 9 -6.93 3.68 14.50
C ASP A 9 -5.85 4.20 15.48
N SER A 10 -6.18 4.31 16.77
CA SER A 10 -5.23 4.70 17.82
C SER A 10 -4.13 3.64 18.05
N CYS A 11 -4.49 2.36 18.08
CA CYS A 11 -3.52 1.27 18.18
C CYS A 11 -2.59 1.22 16.97
N ALA A 12 -3.15 1.31 15.75
CA ALA A 12 -2.37 1.36 14.52
C ALA A 12 -1.41 2.58 14.51
N GLN A 13 -1.87 3.77 14.89
CA GLN A 13 -1.00 4.93 14.98
C GLN A 13 0.11 4.77 16.02
N SER A 14 -0.22 4.16 17.16
CA SER A 14 0.74 3.88 18.24
C SER A 14 1.86 2.95 17.79
N LYS A 15 1.53 1.87 17.06
CA LYS A 15 2.49 0.93 16.47
C LYS A 15 3.33 1.59 15.39
N LEU A 16 2.72 2.39 14.51
CA LEU A 16 3.45 3.13 13.48
C LEU A 16 4.52 4.04 14.10
N ASN A 17 4.16 4.78 15.14
CA ASN A 17 5.10 5.64 15.84
C ASN A 17 6.28 4.84 16.44
N GLN A 18 6.02 3.64 16.97
CA GLN A 18 7.11 2.78 17.45
C GLN A 18 8.04 2.34 16.33
N GLN A 19 7.48 1.89 15.20
CA GLN A 19 8.29 1.48 14.04
C GLN A 19 9.13 2.63 13.50
N ILE A 20 8.57 3.85 13.42
CA ILE A 20 9.31 5.06 13.04
C ILE A 20 10.45 5.35 14.04
N CYS A 21 10.20 5.21 15.34
CA CYS A 21 11.26 5.39 16.35
C CYS A 21 12.37 4.33 16.26
N LYS A 22 12.04 3.11 15.83
CA LYS A 22 12.99 2.01 15.66
C LYS A 22 13.75 2.07 14.32
N GLN A 23 13.19 2.70 13.29
CA GLN A 23 13.79 2.76 11.95
C GLN A 23 15.26 3.20 11.93
N PRO A 24 15.70 4.25 12.66
CA PRO A 24 17.10 4.68 12.69
C PRO A 24 18.09 3.63 13.24
N PHE A 25 17.58 2.64 13.98
CA PHE A 25 18.36 1.55 14.58
C PHE A 25 18.32 0.27 13.74
N SER A 26 17.63 0.30 12.59
CA SER A 26 17.51 -0.82 11.67
C SER A 26 18.48 -0.68 10.48
N THR A 27 18.57 -1.71 9.65
CA THR A 27 19.29 -1.65 8.35
C THR A 27 18.53 -0.86 7.28
N TYR A 28 17.27 -0.47 7.52
CA TYR A 28 16.36 0.14 6.55
C TYR A 28 16.18 1.65 6.79
N THR A 29 17.29 2.36 6.95
CA THR A 29 17.32 3.82 7.19
C THR A 29 17.16 4.66 5.92
N ASP A 30 17.34 4.05 4.74
CA ASP A 30 17.20 4.71 3.46
C ASP A 30 15.75 5.18 3.25
N LYS A 31 15.59 6.41 2.76
CA LYS A 31 14.30 7.04 2.46
C LYS A 31 13.44 6.22 1.50
N LYS A 32 14.04 5.39 0.64
CA LYS A 32 13.28 4.50 -0.27
C LYS A 32 12.36 3.52 0.45
N PHE A 33 12.63 3.22 1.73
CA PHE A 33 11.81 2.35 2.56
C PHE A 33 10.74 3.11 3.35
N ASN A 34 10.68 4.44 3.27
CA ASN A 34 9.71 5.23 4.04
C ASN A 34 8.25 4.83 3.76
N ALA A 35 7.96 4.31 2.56
CA ALA A 35 6.63 3.78 2.22
C ALA A 35 6.21 2.58 3.10
N ALA A 36 7.14 1.87 3.75
CA ALA A 36 6.82 0.85 4.76
C ALA A 36 6.28 1.44 6.07
N PHE A 37 6.50 2.73 6.32
CA PHE A 37 6.11 3.39 7.56
C PHE A 37 4.89 4.29 7.33
N ILE A 38 3.84 3.70 6.76
CA ILE A 38 2.52 4.30 6.61
C ILE A 38 1.48 3.36 7.21
N LEU A 39 0.37 3.91 7.72
CA LEU A 39 -0.68 3.11 8.37
C LEU A 39 -1.16 1.93 7.51
N ASN A 40 -1.36 2.17 6.21
CA ASN A 40 -1.88 1.17 5.28
C ASN A 40 -0.89 0.03 4.95
N ALA A 41 0.41 0.23 5.18
CA ALA A 41 1.43 -0.79 4.98
C ALA A 41 1.56 -1.74 6.16
N MET A 42 1.03 -1.35 7.33
CA MET A 42 1.13 -2.15 8.54
C MET A 42 -0.01 -3.15 8.67
N SER A 43 0.25 -4.23 9.42
CA SER A 43 -0.78 -5.13 9.89
C SER A 43 -1.55 -4.50 11.05
N ASP A 44 -2.85 -4.74 11.09
CA ASP A 44 -3.65 -4.55 12.29
C ASP A 44 -3.19 -5.54 13.37
N ASP A 45 -3.20 -5.09 14.62
CA ASP A 45 -2.96 -5.95 15.78
C ASP A 45 -4.30 -6.41 16.34
N GLU A 46 -4.45 -7.71 16.49
CA GLU A 46 -5.59 -8.34 17.14
C GLU A 46 -5.28 -8.53 18.63
N ASP A 47 -6.27 -8.31 19.50
CA ASP A 47 -6.15 -8.72 20.90
C ASP A 47 -5.95 -10.25 20.95
N ASN A 48 -5.02 -10.71 21.79
CA ASN A 48 -4.90 -12.14 22.05
C ASN A 48 -6.20 -12.64 22.72
N PRO A 49 -6.96 -13.58 22.11
CA PRO A 49 -8.22 -14.07 22.66
C PRO A 49 -8.05 -14.75 24.03
N ASP A 50 -6.84 -15.24 24.33
CA ASP A 50 -6.53 -15.90 25.59
C ASP A 50 -6.10 -14.92 26.69
N TYR A 51 -5.90 -13.64 26.37
CA TYR A 51 -5.49 -12.63 27.36
C TYR A 51 -6.59 -12.40 28.40
N ARG A 52 -6.24 -12.60 29.67
CA ARG A 52 -7.12 -12.36 30.82
C ARG A 52 -6.62 -11.16 31.65
N PRO A 53 -7.39 -10.06 31.74
CA PRO A 53 -6.97 -8.85 32.47
C PRO A 53 -6.68 -9.05 33.96
N THR A 54 -7.18 -10.15 34.54
CA THR A 54 -7.01 -10.49 35.98
C THR A 54 -5.80 -11.37 36.26
N SER A 55 -5.02 -11.74 35.24
CA SER A 55 -3.77 -12.48 35.40
C SER A 55 -2.59 -11.49 35.44
N ASP A 56 -1.53 -11.81 36.18
CA ASP A 56 -0.26 -11.07 36.16
C ASP A 56 0.49 -11.18 34.80
N GLU A 57 -0.18 -11.67 33.75
CA GLU A 57 0.39 -11.89 32.44
C GLU A 57 0.51 -10.57 31.66
N VAL A 58 1.62 -10.46 30.93
CA VAL A 58 1.92 -9.33 30.06
C VAL A 58 0.87 -9.28 28.94
N ARG A 59 0.29 -8.10 28.68
CA ARG A 59 -0.67 -7.94 27.58
C ARG A 59 0.00 -8.30 26.27
N THR A 60 -0.62 -9.24 25.54
CA THR A 60 -0.08 -9.76 24.28
C THR A 60 -1.02 -9.41 23.14
N PHE A 61 -0.46 -8.89 22.04
CA PHE A 61 -1.18 -8.66 20.79
C PHE A 61 -0.67 -9.60 19.72
N ILE A 62 -1.58 -10.03 18.83
CA ILE A 62 -1.26 -10.89 17.70
C ILE A 62 -1.19 -10.04 16.45
N SER A 63 -0.01 -9.96 15.84
CA SER A 63 0.18 -9.25 14.59
C SER A 63 0.16 -10.21 13.42
N ARG A 64 -0.73 -10.00 12.45
CA ARG A 64 -0.89 -10.90 11.31
C ARG A 64 -0.57 -10.20 9.99
N ALA A 65 0.39 -10.74 9.25
CA ALA A 65 0.74 -10.23 7.94
C ALA A 65 -0.36 -10.53 6.91
N PRO A 66 -0.81 -9.54 6.11
CA PRO A 66 -1.55 -9.78 4.88
C PRO A 66 -0.77 -10.67 3.91
N ASP A 67 -1.49 -11.54 3.21
CA ASP A 67 -0.92 -12.44 2.20
C ASP A 67 -0.29 -11.72 1.00
N TYR A 68 -0.63 -10.46 0.75
CA TYR A 68 -0.06 -9.70 -0.35
C TYR A 68 1.33 -9.11 -0.08
N TRP A 69 1.82 -9.10 1.17
CA TRP A 69 3.11 -8.49 1.50
C TRP A 69 4.28 -9.15 0.78
N SER A 70 5.14 -8.33 0.17
CA SER A 70 6.40 -8.80 -0.38
C SER A 70 7.34 -9.32 0.71
N GLU A 71 8.26 -10.21 0.34
CA GLU A 71 9.27 -10.74 1.25
C GLU A 71 10.14 -9.61 1.86
N ILE A 72 10.41 -8.56 1.09
CA ILE A 72 11.17 -7.41 1.56
C ILE A 72 10.41 -6.68 2.67
N LEU A 73 9.12 -6.42 2.48
CA LEU A 73 8.31 -5.74 3.50
C LEU A 73 8.20 -6.56 4.78
N GLN A 74 7.97 -7.88 4.65
CA GLN A 74 7.97 -8.79 5.79
C GLN A 74 9.30 -8.72 6.56
N THR A 75 10.42 -8.80 5.84
CA THR A 75 11.77 -8.76 6.45
C THR A 75 12.03 -7.43 7.17
N ILE A 76 11.51 -6.31 6.66
CA ILE A 76 11.60 -5.02 7.35
C ILE A 76 10.91 -5.09 8.71
N TYR A 77 9.67 -5.57 8.77
CA TYR A 77 8.91 -5.65 10.02
C TYR A 77 9.50 -6.67 10.99
N ASP A 78 9.91 -7.85 10.51
CA ASP A 78 10.56 -8.87 11.34
C ASP A 78 11.85 -8.36 12.00
N ASN A 79 12.62 -7.52 11.29
CA ASN A 79 13.83 -6.91 11.83
C ASN A 79 13.52 -5.79 12.82
N LEU A 80 12.47 -5.00 12.59
CA LEU A 80 12.03 -3.96 13.53
C LEU A 80 11.47 -4.54 14.82
N GLU A 81 10.83 -5.71 14.77
CA GLU A 81 10.27 -6.36 15.96
C GLU A 81 11.36 -6.79 16.95
N LYS A 82 12.52 -7.22 16.44
CA LYS A 82 13.71 -7.60 17.24
C LYS A 82 14.39 -6.42 17.92
N ILE A 83 14.16 -5.19 17.45
CA ILE A 83 14.77 -4.00 18.02
C ILE A 83 13.95 -3.56 19.24
N PRO A 84 14.56 -3.45 20.44
CA PRO A 84 13.87 -2.90 21.60
C PRO A 84 13.45 -1.45 21.32
N ASP A 85 12.25 -1.06 21.77
CA ASP A 85 11.79 0.33 21.61
C ASP A 85 12.75 1.27 22.37
N PRO A 86 13.39 2.25 21.69
CA PRO A 86 14.33 3.17 22.32
C PRO A 86 13.66 4.14 23.31
N LYS A 87 12.34 4.32 23.23
CA LYS A 87 11.56 5.19 24.12
C LYS A 87 10.26 4.49 24.55
N PRO A 88 10.35 3.40 25.34
CA PRO A 88 9.16 2.67 25.72
C PRO A 88 8.34 3.53 26.71
N SER A 89 7.05 3.71 26.44
CA SER A 89 6.14 4.16 27.50
C SER A 89 6.00 3.05 28.54
N LYS A 90 5.63 3.40 29.78
CA LYS A 90 5.46 2.38 30.85
C LYS A 90 4.50 1.26 30.45
N GLU A 91 3.41 1.60 29.76
CA GLU A 91 2.41 0.65 29.25
C GLU A 91 2.96 -0.21 28.10
N LYS A 92 3.76 0.39 27.21
CA LYS A 92 4.36 -0.29 26.05
C LYS A 92 5.50 -1.23 26.43
N ALA A 93 6.21 -0.94 27.51
CA ALA A 93 7.20 -1.84 28.09
C ALA A 93 6.58 -3.18 28.56
N MET A 94 5.27 -3.17 28.86
CA MET A 94 4.48 -4.33 29.31
C MET A 94 3.59 -4.91 28.20
N THR A 95 3.90 -4.63 26.94
CA THR A 95 3.12 -5.13 25.81
C THR A 95 4.00 -5.99 24.89
N LEU A 96 3.65 -7.26 24.74
CA LEU A 96 4.31 -8.18 23.83
C LEU A 96 3.53 -8.26 22.51
N HIS A 97 4.24 -8.24 21.38
CA HIS A 97 3.66 -8.56 20.07
C HIS A 97 4.14 -9.96 19.67
N VAL A 98 3.21 -10.76 19.14
CA VAL A 98 3.48 -12.12 18.66
C VAL A 98 2.98 -12.22 17.23
N HIS A 99 3.79 -12.82 16.36
CA HIS A 99 3.35 -13.11 14.99
C HIS A 99 2.25 -14.17 14.98
N GLY A 100 1.10 -13.80 14.41
CA GLY A 100 0.02 -14.72 14.10
C GLY A 100 0.12 -15.27 12.68
N PRO A 101 -0.81 -16.16 12.30
CA PRO A 101 -0.88 -16.69 10.94
C PRO A 101 -1.16 -15.60 9.92
N ILE A 102 -0.69 -15.82 8.69
CA ILE A 102 -0.96 -14.94 7.54
C ILE A 102 -2.48 -14.84 7.30
N ILE A 103 -2.97 -13.63 7.01
CA ILE A 103 -4.36 -13.42 6.61
C ILE A 103 -4.47 -13.58 5.10
N ASN A 104 -5.15 -14.64 4.66
CA ASN A 104 -5.43 -14.89 3.25
C ASN A 104 -6.55 -13.98 2.72
N ASN A 105 -6.45 -13.58 1.45
CA ASN A 105 -7.38 -12.72 0.74
C ASN A 105 -7.64 -11.38 1.46
N TYR A 106 -6.61 -10.81 2.09
CA TYR A 106 -6.78 -9.53 2.78
C TYR A 106 -6.96 -8.41 1.75
N PRO A 107 -8.03 -7.60 1.82
CA PRO A 107 -8.28 -6.57 0.84
C PRO A 107 -7.22 -5.46 0.94
N LEU A 108 -6.74 -4.97 -0.20
CA LEU A 108 -5.87 -3.81 -0.22
C LEU A 108 -6.59 -2.58 0.36
N PRO A 109 -5.98 -1.85 1.30
CA PRO A 109 -6.58 -0.67 1.88
C PRO A 109 -6.81 0.42 0.81
N PHE A 110 -7.94 1.11 0.92
CA PHE A 110 -8.32 2.19 0.01
C PHE A 110 -8.10 3.55 0.65
N THR A 111 -7.54 4.50 -0.11
CA THR A 111 -7.41 5.88 0.36
C THR A 111 -7.26 6.86 -0.79
N LYS A 112 -7.79 8.07 -0.61
CA LYS A 112 -7.73 9.12 -1.65
C LYS A 112 -6.36 9.79 -1.74
N LEU A 113 -5.55 9.71 -0.68
CA LEU A 113 -4.30 10.45 -0.57
C LEU A 113 -3.10 9.56 -0.93
N LEU A 114 -2.27 10.01 -1.87
CA LEU A 114 -1.12 9.24 -2.36
C LEU A 114 -0.15 8.85 -1.24
N LYS A 115 0.04 9.73 -0.24
CA LYS A 115 0.91 9.47 0.93
C LYS A 115 0.52 8.23 1.77
N HIS A 116 -0.66 7.68 1.53
CA HIS A 116 -1.17 6.49 2.21
C HIS A 116 -1.32 5.30 1.25
N TRP A 117 -0.92 5.43 -0.01
CA TRP A 117 -0.94 4.30 -0.94
C TRP A 117 0.19 3.34 -0.65
N LEU A 118 -0.08 2.07 -0.88
CA LEU A 118 0.98 1.07 -0.94
C LEU A 118 1.80 1.30 -2.21
N CYS A 119 3.10 1.04 -2.16
CA CYS A 119 3.96 0.99 -3.33
C CYS A 119 4.03 -0.42 -3.90
N ALA A 120 4.24 -0.56 -5.20
CA ALA A 120 4.33 -1.86 -5.87
C ALA A 120 5.35 -2.82 -5.21
N TRP A 121 6.54 -2.34 -4.81
CA TRP A 121 7.55 -3.17 -4.15
C TRP A 121 7.09 -3.81 -2.83
N GLN A 122 6.04 -3.26 -2.19
CA GLN A 122 5.44 -3.79 -0.97
C GLN A 122 4.52 -4.99 -1.23
N ILE A 123 4.18 -5.24 -2.49
CA ILE A 123 3.31 -6.33 -2.93
C ILE A 123 4.14 -7.45 -3.53
N LYS A 124 3.74 -8.71 -3.29
CA LYS A 124 4.39 -9.87 -3.94
C LYS A 124 4.39 -9.72 -5.47
N PRO A 125 5.52 -9.94 -6.15
CA PRO A 125 5.60 -9.82 -7.62
C PRO A 125 4.59 -10.72 -8.36
N LYS A 126 4.30 -11.91 -7.82
CA LYS A 126 3.31 -12.84 -8.38
C LYS A 126 1.90 -12.24 -8.41
N LEU A 127 1.54 -11.43 -7.42
CA LEU A 127 0.24 -10.76 -7.38
C LEU A 127 0.19 -9.58 -8.33
N LEU A 128 1.28 -8.80 -8.45
CA LEU A 128 1.37 -7.69 -9.41
C LEU A 128 1.21 -8.14 -10.87
N ALA A 129 1.55 -9.38 -11.19
CA ALA A 129 1.34 -9.96 -12.52
C ALA A 129 -0.12 -10.33 -12.81
N LEU A 130 -1.01 -10.33 -11.81
CA LEU A 130 -2.44 -10.58 -11.98
C LEU A 130 -3.16 -9.32 -12.45
N ALA A 131 -4.15 -9.50 -13.33
CA ALA A 131 -4.95 -8.41 -13.87
C ALA A 131 -5.59 -7.54 -12.76
N GLU A 132 -6.01 -8.16 -11.66
CA GLU A 132 -6.63 -7.49 -10.51
C GLU A 132 -5.71 -6.42 -9.89
N TYR A 133 -4.40 -6.71 -9.78
CA TYR A 133 -3.43 -5.79 -9.21
C TYR A 133 -2.86 -4.83 -10.25
N SER A 134 -2.63 -5.31 -11.49
CA SER A 134 -2.11 -4.46 -12.56
C SER A 134 -3.09 -3.34 -12.92
N ASN A 135 -4.40 -3.61 -12.87
CA ASN A 135 -5.44 -2.62 -13.20
C ASN A 135 -5.57 -1.51 -12.16
N ILE A 136 -5.15 -1.76 -10.91
CA ILE A 136 -5.21 -0.77 -9.83
C ILE A 136 -3.86 -0.07 -9.59
N LEU A 137 -2.80 -0.49 -10.27
CA LEU A 137 -1.48 0.16 -10.18
C LEU A 137 -1.55 1.57 -10.78
N GLY A 138 -1.08 2.57 -10.02
CA GLY A 138 -1.22 3.99 -10.36
C GLY A 138 -2.58 4.59 -10.00
N SER A 139 -3.44 3.84 -9.30
CA SER A 139 -4.75 4.29 -8.82
C SER A 139 -4.82 4.20 -7.29
N SER A 140 -5.81 4.89 -6.68
CA SER A 140 -6.29 5.00 -5.27
C SER A 140 -5.94 3.95 -4.17
N ARG A 141 -5.19 2.90 -4.47
CA ARG A 141 -4.75 1.83 -3.56
C ARG A 141 -3.26 1.52 -3.70
N LEU A 142 -2.70 1.63 -4.91
CA LEU A 142 -1.37 1.14 -5.25
C LEU A 142 -0.63 2.13 -6.15
N ALA A 143 0.49 2.65 -5.65
CA ALA A 143 1.43 3.50 -6.37
C ALA A 143 2.54 2.67 -7.02
N TYR A 144 3.15 3.23 -8.06
CA TYR A 144 4.48 2.81 -8.50
C TYR A 144 5.50 3.01 -7.37
N SER A 145 6.58 2.25 -7.37
CA SER A 145 7.61 2.25 -6.32
C SER A 145 8.51 3.47 -6.37
N GLY A 146 8.62 4.10 -7.54
CA GLY A 146 9.46 5.27 -7.78
C GLY A 146 10.90 4.94 -8.16
N THR A 147 11.68 5.98 -8.43
CA THR A 147 13.00 5.86 -9.03
C THR A 147 14.02 5.13 -8.16
N ALA A 148 13.86 5.22 -6.83
CA ALA A 148 14.72 4.50 -5.89
C ALA A 148 14.58 2.97 -5.96
N TRP A 149 13.53 2.48 -6.63
CA TRP A 149 13.24 1.08 -6.86
C TRP A 149 13.35 0.67 -8.34
N GLY A 150 13.89 1.55 -9.19
CA GLY A 150 14.11 1.30 -10.62
C GLY A 150 12.98 1.74 -11.54
N ASP A 151 11.93 2.39 -11.03
CA ASP A 151 10.91 2.99 -11.90
C ASP A 151 11.45 4.26 -12.59
N GLU A 152 10.82 4.64 -13.70
CA GLU A 152 11.23 5.80 -14.50
C GLU A 152 11.02 7.13 -13.75
N GLU A 153 9.94 7.24 -12.98
CA GLU A 153 9.55 8.45 -12.26
C GLU A 153 8.97 8.10 -10.88
N ASN A 154 9.03 9.06 -9.95
CA ASN A 154 8.34 8.94 -8.66
C ASN A 154 6.85 9.25 -8.82
N PRO A 155 5.95 8.60 -8.06
CA PRO A 155 4.53 8.93 -8.10
C PRO A 155 4.31 10.37 -7.59
N ILE A 156 3.51 11.14 -8.32
CA ILE A 156 3.19 12.54 -8.01
C ILE A 156 1.75 12.62 -7.51
N ASP A 157 1.55 13.31 -6.39
CA ASP A 157 0.21 13.68 -5.90
C ASP A 157 -0.25 14.93 -6.66
N ASP A 158 -1.24 14.78 -7.53
CA ASP A 158 -1.77 15.88 -8.33
C ASP A 158 -2.86 16.69 -7.61
N GLY A 159 -3.17 16.34 -6.35
CA GLY A 159 -4.15 17.03 -5.52
C GLY A 159 -5.60 16.89 -6.00
N LEU A 160 -5.84 16.17 -7.10
CA LEU A 160 -7.15 15.98 -7.72
C LEU A 160 -7.49 14.49 -7.72
N ASN A 161 -7.96 13.99 -6.57
CA ASN A 161 -8.58 12.67 -6.46
C ASN A 161 -7.71 11.48 -6.91
N GLY A 162 -6.42 11.46 -6.54
CA GLY A 162 -5.68 10.20 -6.47
C GLY A 162 -5.59 9.46 -7.82
N VAL A 163 -5.30 10.20 -8.89
CA VAL A 163 -4.93 9.63 -10.18
C VAL A 163 -3.48 10.01 -10.41
N VAL A 164 -2.56 9.04 -10.35
CA VAL A 164 -1.15 9.31 -10.65
C VAL A 164 -1.01 9.31 -12.17
N HIS A 165 -0.94 10.50 -12.76
CA HIS A 165 -0.69 10.63 -14.19
C HIS A 165 0.78 10.31 -14.52
N ARG A 166 1.01 9.39 -15.46
CA ARG A 166 2.30 9.24 -16.14
C ARG A 166 2.51 10.44 -17.06
N LYS A 167 3.44 11.35 -16.73
CA LYS A 167 3.82 12.41 -17.67
C LYS A 167 4.82 11.83 -18.66
N GLN A 168 4.35 11.40 -19.83
CA GLN A 168 5.26 11.14 -20.95
C GLN A 168 5.94 12.45 -21.36
N LYS A 169 7.21 12.59 -21.02
CA LYS A 169 8.06 13.68 -21.49
C LYS A 169 8.49 13.39 -22.92
N GLN A 170 7.71 13.82 -23.92
CA GLN A 170 8.25 13.95 -25.27
C GLN A 170 9.27 15.09 -25.27
N SER A 171 10.54 14.74 -25.42
CA SER A 171 11.62 15.71 -25.62
C SER A 171 11.49 16.30 -27.03
N ALA A 172 11.03 17.55 -27.13
CA ALA A 172 11.25 18.37 -28.32
C ALA A 172 12.32 19.43 -27.99
N LYS A 173 13.33 19.48 -28.86
CA LYS A 173 14.41 20.46 -28.86
C LYS A 173 13.90 21.81 -29.36
N ASP A 174 14.60 22.84 -28.91
CA ASP A 174 14.57 24.24 -29.33
C ASP A 174 13.35 25.08 -29.02
N GLY A 175 13.66 26.30 -28.59
CA GLY A 175 12.79 27.15 -27.79
C GLY A 175 11.55 27.63 -28.51
N ASP A 176 10.40 27.41 -27.89
CA ASP A 176 9.45 28.46 -27.58
C ASP A 176 8.33 27.88 -26.70
N LYS A 177 7.84 28.72 -25.79
CA LYS A 177 6.71 28.55 -24.86
C LYS A 177 5.94 27.21 -24.93
N ILE A 178 6.04 26.43 -23.85
CA ILE A 178 5.21 25.24 -23.62
C ILE A 178 3.74 25.65 -23.49
N PHE A 179 2.94 25.44 -24.53
CA PHE A 179 1.50 25.39 -24.43
C PHE A 179 1.09 23.98 -23.97
N ILE A 180 0.60 23.87 -22.74
CA ILE A 180 0.03 22.62 -22.22
C ILE A 180 -1.33 22.42 -22.89
N ARG A 181 -1.38 21.59 -23.92
CA ARG A 181 -2.65 21.10 -24.49
C ARG A 181 -3.12 19.90 -23.67
N ILE A 182 -4.07 20.14 -22.79
CA ILE A 182 -4.77 19.09 -22.02
C ILE A 182 -5.84 18.50 -22.95
N GLU A 183 -5.56 17.36 -23.58
CA GLU A 183 -6.61 16.59 -24.24
C GLU A 183 -7.37 15.78 -23.19
N ARG A 184 -8.62 16.20 -22.92
CA ARG A 184 -9.59 15.33 -22.27
C ARG A 184 -9.89 14.20 -23.24
N VAL A 185 -9.41 12.99 -22.95
CA VAL A 185 -9.98 11.79 -23.56
C VAL A 185 -11.42 11.69 -23.06
N PRO A 186 -12.44 11.83 -23.92
CA PRO A 186 -13.82 11.56 -23.51
C PRO A 186 -13.89 10.12 -23.03
N LYS A 187 -14.59 9.87 -21.92
CA LYS A 187 -15.08 8.53 -21.61
C LYS A 187 -16.05 8.17 -22.73
N GLU A 188 -15.56 7.52 -23.77
CA GLU A 188 -16.43 6.84 -24.70
C GLU A 188 -16.98 5.61 -23.98
N ASP A 189 -18.31 5.61 -23.91
CA ASP A 189 -19.13 4.53 -23.38
C ASP A 189 -18.71 3.19 -23.98
N ILE A 190 -18.38 2.24 -23.11
CA ILE A 190 -18.07 0.84 -23.44
C ILE A 190 -19.39 0.11 -23.76
N SER A 191 -20.21 0.66 -24.67
CA SER A 191 -21.54 0.12 -24.97
C SER A 191 -21.85 -0.09 -26.46
N THR A 192 -20.89 0.08 -27.38
CA THR A 192 -21.20 -0.08 -28.82
C THR A 192 -20.06 -0.62 -29.69
N LYS A 193 -19.14 -1.40 -29.12
CA LYS A 193 -18.12 -2.15 -29.91
C LYS A 193 -18.22 -3.68 -29.82
N ALA A 194 -19.32 -4.20 -29.28
CA ALA A 194 -19.63 -5.63 -29.31
C ALA A 194 -20.70 -6.02 -30.36
N GLN A 195 -21.40 -5.06 -30.98
CA GLN A 195 -22.46 -5.37 -31.96
C GLN A 195 -21.98 -5.32 -33.42
N ASN A 196 -21.00 -4.49 -33.78
CA ASN A 196 -20.58 -4.31 -35.18
C ASN A 196 -19.51 -5.31 -35.66
N SER A 197 -19.13 -6.29 -34.85
CA SER A 197 -18.19 -7.37 -35.24
C SER A 197 -18.88 -8.70 -35.57
N LEU A 198 -20.21 -8.81 -35.39
CA LEU A 198 -20.97 -10.04 -35.69
C LEU A 198 -21.70 -9.99 -37.03
N ASP A 199 -22.03 -8.82 -37.55
CA ASP A 199 -22.73 -8.69 -38.85
C ASP A 199 -21.79 -8.71 -40.07
N GLU A 200 -20.47 -8.58 -39.88
CA GLU A 200 -19.48 -8.68 -40.97
C GLU A 200 -19.00 -10.12 -41.24
N ILE A 201 -19.35 -11.08 -40.36
CA ILE A 201 -18.93 -12.49 -40.47
C ILE A 201 -20.02 -13.38 -41.12
N LEU A 202 -21.29 -12.94 -41.20
CA LEU A 202 -22.40 -13.76 -41.72
C LEU A 202 -23.07 -13.24 -43.01
N GLY A 203 -22.54 -12.19 -43.64
CA GLY A 203 -23.23 -11.48 -44.73
C GLY A 203 -22.74 -11.73 -46.17
N LYS A 204 -22.10 -12.86 -46.49
CA LYS A 204 -21.77 -13.22 -47.88
C LYS A 204 -22.05 -14.68 -48.17
N THR A 205 -23.30 -14.99 -48.50
CA THR A 205 -23.61 -16.07 -49.46
C THR A 205 -25.03 -15.88 -50.01
N HIS A 206 -25.09 -15.92 -51.34
CA HIS A 206 -26.25 -15.87 -52.26
C HIS A 206 -26.79 -14.50 -52.69
#